data_AF-A0A660W287-F1
#
_entry.id   AF-A0A660W287-F1
#
_cell.length_a   1.000
_cell.length_b   1.000
_cell.length_c   1.000
_cell.angle_alpha   90.00
_cell.angle_beta   90.00
_cell.angle_gamma   90.00
#
_symmetry.space_group_name_H-M   'P 1'
#
loop_
_entity.id
_entity.type
_entity.pdbx_description
1 polymer ?
#
loop_
_entity_poly.entity_id
_entity_poly.type
_entity_poly.pdbx_seq_one_letter_code
_entity_poly.pdbx_strand_id
1 'polypeptide(L)'
;MKPMKIIVERHPDTYVAYPLGIKGVVVGQSDPYKAAVADLKSALHFHVEAFGTDTLAVDPPIIEASVAEVVPVATPHTATV
;
A
#
# COMPACT_ATOMS: atom_id res chain seq x y z
N MET A 1 -7.47 -15.25 9.05
CA MET A 1 -6.45 -14.28 8.60
C MET A 1 -6.22 -13.26 9.69
N LYS A 2 -4.99 -12.83 9.93
CA LYS A 2 -4.68 -11.81 10.94
C LYS A 2 -5.11 -10.42 10.43
N PRO A 3 -5.53 -9.50 11.31
CA PRO A 3 -5.80 -8.12 10.90
C PRO A 3 -4.51 -7.50 10.36
N MET A 4 -4.63 -6.75 9.26
CA MET A 4 -3.51 -6.10 8.58
C MET A 4 -3.73 -4.59 8.62
N LYS A 5 -2.64 -3.83 8.70
CA LYS A 5 -2.68 -2.36 8.63
C LYS A 5 -2.69 -1.94 7.17
N ILE A 6 -3.55 -0.97 6.82
CA ILE A 6 -3.67 -0.41 5.48
C ILE A 6 -3.57 1.12 5.58
N ILE A 7 -3.12 1.77 4.52
CA ILE A 7 -3.28 3.21 4.32
C ILE A 7 -4.38 3.43 3.29
N VAL A 8 -5.23 4.42 3.54
CA VAL A 8 -6.23 4.87 2.57
C VAL A 8 -6.00 6.34 2.29
N GLU A 9 -5.71 6.67 1.05
CA GLU A 9 -5.52 8.02 0.56
C GLU A 9 -6.82 8.53 -0.05
N ARG A 10 -7.17 9.78 0.26
CA ARG A 10 -8.25 10.49 -0.42
C ARG A 10 -7.64 11.34 -1.53
N HIS A 11 -8.02 11.02 -2.76
CA HIS A 11 -7.76 11.84 -3.95
C HIS A 11 -9.04 12.59 -4.35
N PRO A 12 -8.95 13.71 -5.08
CA PRO A 12 -10.14 14.46 -5.51
C PRO A 12 -11.18 13.56 -6.21
N ASP A 13 -10.72 12.59 -6.99
CA ASP A 13 -11.55 11.76 -7.86
C ASP A 13 -11.91 10.40 -7.25
N THR A 14 -11.19 9.93 -6.22
CA THR A 14 -11.33 8.55 -5.72
C THR A 14 -10.69 8.33 -4.35
N TYR A 15 -10.80 7.11 -3.82
CA TYR A 15 -9.99 6.63 -2.71
C TYR A 15 -9.07 5.52 -3.18
N VAL A 16 -7.82 5.55 -2.72
CA VAL A 16 -6.81 4.52 -3.01
C VAL A 16 -6.39 3.87 -1.69
N ALA A 17 -6.40 2.55 -1.62
CA ALA A 17 -6.06 1.79 -0.43
C ALA A 17 -4.94 0.79 -0.73
N TYR A 18 -3.96 0.68 0.17
CA TYR A 18 -2.87 -0.29 0.03
C TYR A 18 -2.44 -0.84 1.40
N PRO A 19 -1.96 -2.10 1.44
CA PRO A 19 -1.55 -2.76 2.67
C PRO A 19 -0.11 -2.41 3.03
N LEU A 20 0.17 -2.34 4.33
CA LEU A 20 1.52 -2.10 4.82
C LEU A 20 2.27 -3.41 5.05
N GLY A 21 3.55 -3.43 4.68
CA GLY A 21 4.49 -4.51 4.99
C GLY A 21 4.39 -5.74 4.09
N ILE A 22 3.55 -5.71 3.05
CA ILE A 22 3.44 -6.79 2.07
C ILE A 22 4.51 -6.63 0.98
N LYS A 23 5.17 -7.73 0.62
CA LYS A 23 6.12 -7.76 -0.50
C LYS A 23 5.36 -7.96 -1.80
N GLY A 24 4.94 -6.86 -2.42
CA GLY A 24 4.23 -6.87 -3.70
C GLY A 24 3.38 -5.62 -3.89
N VAL A 25 2.80 -5.48 -5.09
CA VAL A 25 1.89 -4.38 -5.39
C VAL A 25 0.45 -4.91 -5.28
N VAL A 26 -0.20 -4.59 -4.16
CA VAL A 26 -1.63 -4.81 -3.97
C VAL A 26 -2.25 -3.46 -3.67
N VAL A 27 -3.14 -2.99 -4.53
CA VAL A 27 -3.80 -1.70 -4.41
C VAL A 27 -5.27 -1.90 -4.73
N GLY A 28 -6.15 -1.25 -3.97
CA GLY A 28 -7.55 -1.11 -4.30
C GLY A 28 -7.90 0.35 -4.55
N GLN A 29 -8.75 0.63 -5.53
CA GLN A 29 -9.17 1.99 -5.87
C GLN A 29 -10.65 2.04 -6.18
N SER A 30 -11.38 2.92 -5.49
CA SER A 30 -12.80 3.14 -5.78
C SER A 30 -13.31 4.42 -5.14
N ASP A 31 -14.44 4.90 -5.61
CA ASP A 31 -15.24 5.92 -4.93
C ASP A 31 -16.60 5.29 -4.60
N PRO A 32 -17.02 5.18 -3.31
CA PRO A 32 -16.52 5.86 -2.10
C PRO A 32 -15.48 5.07 -1.27
N TYR A 33 -14.99 5.64 -0.16
CA TYR A 33 -14.01 5.04 0.80
C TYR A 33 -14.23 3.55 1.09
N LYS A 34 -15.47 3.17 1.43
CA LYS A 34 -15.81 1.76 1.74
C LYS A 34 -15.61 0.83 0.56
N ALA A 35 -15.84 1.31 -0.66
CA ALA A 35 -15.64 0.55 -1.88
C ALA A 35 -14.14 0.35 -2.14
N ALA A 36 -13.28 1.33 -1.90
CA ALA A 36 -11.83 1.17 -2.04
C ALA A 36 -11.27 0.13 -1.06
N VAL A 37 -11.76 0.13 0.19
CA VAL A 37 -11.40 -0.90 1.18
C VAL A 37 -11.92 -2.28 0.78
N ALA A 38 -13.12 -2.37 0.20
CA ALA A 38 -13.66 -3.64 -0.31
C ALA A 38 -12.86 -4.15 -1.52
N ASP A 39 -12.49 -3.25 -2.42
CA ASP A 39 -11.66 -3.54 -3.60
C ASP A 39 -10.28 -4.07 -3.18
N LEU A 40 -9.63 -3.42 -2.21
CA LEU A 40 -8.38 -3.90 -1.64
C LEU A 40 -8.51 -5.32 -1.03
N LYS A 41 -9.62 -5.61 -0.35
CA LYS A 41 -9.86 -6.96 0.19
C LYS A 41 -9.97 -8.02 -0.90
N SER A 42 -10.65 -7.71 -2.00
CA SER A 42 -10.74 -8.61 -3.16
C SER A 42 -9.37 -8.81 -3.82
N ALA A 43 -8.61 -7.73 -4.00
CA ALA A 43 -7.24 -7.80 -4.54
C ALA A 43 -6.33 -8.66 -3.66
N LEU A 44 -6.46 -8.55 -2.33
CA LEU A 44 -5.72 -9.36 -1.38
C LEU A 44 -6.11 -10.85 -1.46
N HIS A 45 -7.40 -11.14 -1.59
CA HIS A 45 -7.88 -12.51 -1.77
C HIS A 45 -7.29 -13.13 -3.04
N PHE A 46 -7.37 -12.42 -4.17
CA PHE A 46 -6.77 -12.85 -5.42
C PHE A 46 -5.26 -13.07 -5.31
N HIS A 47 -4.56 -12.16 -4.60
CA HIS A 47 -3.12 -12.30 -4.37
C HIS A 47 -2.78 -13.57 -3.58
N VAL A 48 -3.57 -13.94 -2.57
CA VAL A 48 -3.40 -15.20 -1.83
C VAL A 48 -3.68 -16.42 -2.71
N GLU A 49 -4.74 -16.37 -3.51
CA GLU A 49 -5.06 -17.49 -4.43
C GLU A 49 -3.97 -17.70 -5.47
N ALA A 50 -3.34 -16.63 -5.95
CA ALA A 50 -2.30 -16.69 -6.96
C ALA A 50 -0.91 -17.06 -6.39
N PHE A 51 -0.56 -16.53 -5.22
CA PHE A 51 0.82 -16.59 -4.69
C PHE A 51 0.96 -17.32 -3.34
N GLY A 52 -0.15 -17.71 -2.72
CA GLY A 52 -0.17 -18.34 -1.39
C GLY A 52 -0.21 -17.32 -0.25
N THR A 53 -0.40 -17.81 0.97
CA THR A 53 -0.60 -16.97 2.16
C THR A 53 0.70 -16.37 2.70
N ASP A 54 1.86 -16.92 2.37
CA ASP A 54 3.16 -16.47 2.88
C ASP A 54 3.53 -15.07 2.39
N THR A 55 2.99 -14.63 1.25
CA THR A 55 3.22 -13.26 0.74
C THR A 55 2.56 -12.20 1.62
N LEU A 56 1.56 -12.59 2.42
CA LEU A 56 0.88 -11.72 3.38
C LEU A 56 1.60 -11.64 4.73
N ALA A 57 2.65 -12.44 4.95
CA ALA A 57 3.38 -12.44 6.21
C ALA A 57 4.21 -11.16 6.35
N VAL A 58 3.79 -10.30 7.28
CA VAL A 58 4.53 -9.09 7.67
C VAL A 58 5.41 -9.46 8.86
N ASP A 59 6.67 -9.76 8.56
CA ASP A 59 7.71 -10.08 9.55
C ASP A 59 8.97 -9.25 9.27
N PRO A 60 9.43 -8.41 10.22
CA PRO A 60 8.85 -8.17 11.56
C PRO A 60 7.49 -7.45 11.51
N PRO A 61 6.65 -7.58 12.55
CA PRO A 61 5.34 -6.93 12.60
C PRO A 61 5.47 -5.40 12.64
N ILE A 62 4.56 -4.70 11.94
CA ILE A 62 4.53 -3.23 11.95
C ILE A 62 4.00 -2.74 13.30
N ILE A 63 4.84 -2.02 14.04
CA ILE A 63 4.46 -1.40 15.31
C ILE A 63 3.70 -0.09 15.06
N GLU A 64 4.24 0.79 14.21
CA GLU A 64 3.68 2.11 13.87
C GLU A 64 3.84 2.40 12.38
N ALA A 65 2.92 3.19 11.81
CA ALA A 65 3.05 3.78 10.48
C ALA A 65 2.60 5.24 10.53
N SER A 66 3.39 6.13 9.94
CA SER A 66 3.23 7.58 10.02
C SER A 66 3.40 8.20 8.64
N VAL A 67 2.57 9.21 8.34
CA VAL A 67 2.67 9.98 7.09
C VAL A 67 3.58 11.17 7.34
N ALA A 68 4.57 11.38 6.48
CA ALA A 68 5.48 12.51 6.54
C ALA A 68 5.63 13.15 5.17
N GLU A 69 5.69 14.49 5.15
CA GLU A 69 5.97 15.26 3.94
C GLU A 69 7.48 15.41 3.78
N VAL A 70 7.99 15.19 2.57
CA VAL A 70 9.39 15.41 2.23
C VAL A 70 9.47 16.19 0.93
N VAL A 71 10.34 17.21 0.90
CA VAL A 71 10.66 17.90 -0.35
C VAL A 71 11.78 17.11 -1.04
N PRO A 72 11.57 16.60 -2.26
CA PRO A 72 12.63 15.90 -2.99
C PRO A 72 13.77 16.87 -3.28
N VAL A 73 14.95 16.60 -2.72
CA VAL A 73 16.17 17.34 -3.09
C VAL A 73 16.69 16.74 -4.39
N ALA A 74 16.57 17.50 -5.49
CA ALA A 74 17.29 17.18 -6.71
C ALA A 74 18.79 17.23 -6.40
N THR A 75 19.45 16.08 -6.33
CA THR A 75 20.91 16.04 -6.20
C THR A 75 21.47 16.62 -7.49
N PRO A 76 22.25 17.73 -7.47
CA PRO A 76 22.92 18.17 -8.67
C PRO A 76 23.93 17.09 -9.04
N HIS A 77 23.65 16.34 -10.10
CA HIS A 77 24.70 15.56 -10.76
C HIS A 77 25.68 16.57 -11.33
N THR A 78 26.76 16.83 -10.60
CA THR A 78 27.95 17.50 -11.15
C THR A 78 28.51 16.58 -12.22
N ALA A 79 28.07 16.79 -13.47
CA ALA A 79 28.71 16.22 -14.65
C ALA A 79 30.13 16.79 -14.69
N THR A 80 31.09 16.00 -14.23
CA THR A 80 32.50 16.25 -14.52
C THR A 80 32.73 15.72 -15.93
N VAL A 81 32.97 16.63 -16.87
CA VAL A 81 33.60 16.35 -18.17
C VAL A 81 34.79 17.30 -18.29
#